data_AF-A0A1S1HJD8-F1
#
_entry.id   AF-A0A1S1HJD8-F1
#
_cell.length_a   1.000
_cell.length_b   1.000
_cell.length_c   1.000
_cell.angle_alpha   90.00
_cell.angle_beta   90.00
_cell.angle_gamma   90.00
#
_symmetry.space_group_name_H-M   'P 1'
#
loop_
_entity.id
_entity.type
_entity.pdbx_description
1 polymer ?
#
loop_
_entity_poly.entity_id
_entity_poly.type
_entity_poly.pdbx_seq_one_letter_code
_entity_poly.pdbx_strand_id
1 'polypeptide(L)' 'MLYECLPISAYCNLYGETPEAINKRLQRQHWIEGVHVLKVEGSKERWIDIAEVNKWARKTNRILTTPRSDYS' A
#
# COMPACT_ATOMS: atom_id res chain seq x y z
N MET A 1 1.81 -13.54 -15.03
CA MET A 1 2.76 -13.41 -13.91
C MET A 1 2.54 -12.05 -13.29
N LEU A 2 1.85 -11.97 -12.15
CA LEU A 2 1.74 -10.73 -11.38
C LEU A 2 2.94 -10.72 -10.43
N TYR A 3 3.81 -9.72 -10.58
CA TYR A 3 4.93 -9.54 -9.66
C TYR A 3 4.37 -9.14 -8.30
N GLU A 4 4.69 -9.92 -7.27
CA GLU A 4 4.20 -9.69 -5.90
C GLU A 4 4.88 -8.47 -5.26
N CYS A 5 6.10 -8.15 -5.70
CA CYS A 5 6.89 -7.02 -5.21
C CYS A 5 7.32 -6.13 -6.37
N LEU A 6 7.18 -4.82 -6.21
CA LEU A 6 7.59 -3.82 -7.21
C LEU A 6 8.45 -2.73 -6.57
N PRO A 7 9.45 -2.17 -7.26
CA PRO A 7 10.14 -0.99 -6.77
C PRO A 7 9.15 0.18 -6.60
N ILE A 8 9.41 1.06 -5.61
CA ILE A 8 8.55 2.24 -5.36
C ILE A 8 8.36 3.07 -6.63
N SER A 9 9.43 3.26 -7.40
CA SER A 9 9.39 3.99 -8.67
C SER A 9 8.34 3.41 -9.65
N ALA A 10 8.35 2.08 -9.84
CA ALA A 10 7.37 1.39 -10.68
C ALA A 10 5.96 1.42 -10.10
N TYR A 11 5.82 1.24 -8.78
CA TYR A 11 4.52 1.29 -8.12
C TYR A 11 3.85 2.65 -8.29
N CYS A 12 4.59 3.74 -8.06
CA CYS A 12 4.10 5.10 -8.28
C CYS A 12 3.64 5.31 -9.73
N ASN A 13 4.41 4.83 -10.71
CA ASN A 13 4.06 4.96 -12.12
C ASN A 13 2.80 4.15 -12.50
N LEU A 14 2.64 2.94 -11.94
CA LEU A 14 1.52 2.06 -12.26
C LEU A 14 0.20 2.47 -11.59
N TYR A 15 0.26 2.94 -10.34
CA TYR A 15 -0.93 3.22 -9.54
C TYR A 15 -1.24 4.72 -9.41
N GLY A 16 -0.43 5.59 -10.02
CA GLY A 16 -0.59 7.05 -9.91
C GLY A 16 -0.34 7.58 -8.49
N GLU A 17 0.35 6.80 -7.66
CA GLU A 17 0.75 7.18 -6.32
C GLU A 17 2.06 7.98 -6.37
N THR A 18 2.34 8.73 -5.30
CA THR A 18 3.62 9.44 -5.17
C THR A 18 4.44 8.89 -4.01
N PRO A 19 5.78 9.01 -4.05
CA PRO A 19 6.63 8.62 -2.93
C PRO A 19 6.25 9.33 -1.63
N GLU A 20 5.77 10.57 -1.70
CA GLU A 20 5.27 11.30 -0.53
C GLU A 20 4.01 10.66 0.06
N ALA A 21 3.09 10.17 -0.78
CA ALA A 21 1.89 9.48 -0.32
C ALA A 21 2.26 8.18 0.42
N ILE A 22 3.22 7.43 -0.10
CA ILE A 22 3.76 6.22 0.53
C ILE A 22 4.41 6.57 1.88
N ASN A 23 5.25 7.60 1.93
CA ASN A 23 5.87 8.05 3.18
C ASN A 23 4.84 8.51 4.21
N LYS A 24 3.77 9.21 3.80
CA LYS A 24 2.66 9.56 4.71
C LYS A 24 1.96 8.33 5.27
N ARG A 25 1.81 7.25 4.48
CA ARG A 25 1.22 5.99 4.95
C ARG A 25 2.11 5.26 5.95
N LEU A 26 3.43 5.31 5.74
CA LEU A 26 4.42 4.80 6.70
C LEU A 26 4.40 5.61 8.00
N GLN A 27 4.38 6.95 7.91
CA GLN A 27 4.31 7.84 9.08
C GLN A 27 3.04 7.63 9.91
N ARG A 28 1.90 7.42 9.24
CA ARG A 28 0.61 7.11 9.89
C ARG A 28 0.51 5.66 10.37
N GLN A 29 1.58 4.88 10.26
CA GLN A 29 1.63 3.45 10.57
C GLN A 29 0.54 2.61 9.87
N HIS A 30 -0.01 3.11 8.76
CA HIS A 30 -0.90 2.33 7.92
C HIS A 30 -0.12 1.27 7.16
N TRP A 31 1.05 1.64 6.68
CA TRP A 31 2.00 0.74 6.04
C TRP A 31 3.17 0.52 6.98
N ILE A 32 3.72 -0.69 6.96
CA ILE A 32 4.77 -1.14 7.87
C ILE A 32 5.98 -1.56 7.03
N GLU A 33 7.16 -1.05 7.39
CA GLU A 33 8.43 -1.49 6.80
C GLU A 33 8.71 -2.95 7.21
N GLY A 34 9.09 -3.79 6.25
CA GLY A 34 9.20 -5.24 6.39
C GLY A 34 7.91 -6.02 6.09
N VAL A 35 6.76 -5.34 5.93
CA VAL A 35 5.48 -5.98 5.56
C VAL A 35 4.96 -5.42 4.23
N HIS A 36 4.66 -4.12 4.19
CA HIS A 36 4.13 -3.45 3.00
C HIS A 36 5.26 -2.86 2.14
N VAL A 37 6.35 -2.45 2.80
CA VAL A 37 7.51 -1.85 2.16
C VAL A 37 8.73 -2.68 2.54
N LEU A 38 9.38 -3.30 1.57
CA LEU A 38 10.50 -4.20 1.76
C LEU A 38 11.82 -3.49 1.44
N LYS A 39 12.81 -3.65 2.32
CA LYS A 39 14.18 -3.23 2.06
C LYS A 39 14.96 -4.43 1.53
N VAL A 40 15.13 -4.49 0.21
CA VAL A 40 15.84 -5.59 -0.45
C VAL A 40 17.34 -5.28 -0.47
N GLU A 41 18.17 -6.20 0.04
CA GLU A 41 19.62 -6.07 -0.07
C GLU A 41 20.07 -6.03 -1.54
N GLY A 42 20.97 -5.10 -1.86
CA GLY A 42 21.43 -4.86 -3.23
C GLY A 42 20.54 -3.95 -4.07
N SER A 43 19.33 -3.60 -3.60
CA SER A 43 18.49 -2.60 -4.24
C SER A 43 18.78 -1.20 -3.70
N LYS A 44 18.90 -0.21 -4.60
CA LYS A 44 19.03 1.20 -4.22
C LYS A 44 17.74 1.79 -3.65
N GLU A 45 16.59 1.22 -4.01
CA GLU A 45 15.29 1.66 -3.55
C GLU A 45 14.55 0.58 -2.75
N ARG A 46 13.57 1.02 -1.98
CA ARG A 46 12.63 0.15 -1.28
C ARG A 46 11.59 -0.39 -2.26
N TRP A 47 11.11 -1.59 -1.97
CA TRP A 47 10.11 -2.30 -2.76
C TRP A 47 8.78 -2.28 -2.02
N ILE A 48 7.70 -2.41 -2.77
CA ILE A 48 6.32 -2.42 -2.30
C ILE A 48 5.80 -3.84 -2.49
N ASP A 49 5.33 -4.45 -1.43
CA ASP A 49 4.59 -5.71 -1.49
C ASP A 49 3.13 -5.41 -1.85
N ILE A 50 2.76 -5.75 -3.08
CA ILE A 50 1.44 -5.46 -3.65
C ILE A 50 0.37 -6.33 -2.99
N ALA A 51 0.72 -7.54 -2.55
CA ALA A 51 -0.23 -8.45 -1.91
C ALA A 51 -0.63 -7.91 -0.53
N GLU A 52 0.32 -7.48 0.29
CA GLU A 52 0.07 -6.89 1.60
C GLU A 52 -0.66 -5.54 1.50
N VAL A 53 -0.26 -4.69 0.54
CA VAL A 53 -0.98 -3.43 0.27
C VAL A 53 -2.43 -3.69 -0.12
N ASN A 54 -2.70 -4.69 -0.96
CA ASN A 54 -4.06 -5.07 -1.34
C ASN A 54 -4.86 -5.63 -0.15
N LYS A 55 -4.24 -6.43 0.72
CA LYS A 55 -4.88 -6.92 1.96
C LYS A 55 -5.26 -5.75 2.86
N TRP A 56 -4.36 -4.79 3.07
CA TRP A 56 -4.63 -3.57 3.82
C TRP A 56 -5.76 -2.74 3.20
N ALA A 57 -5.74 -2.56 1.88
CA ALA A 57 -6.76 -1.80 1.17
C ALA A 57 -8.14 -2.44 1.34
N ARG A 58 -8.25 -3.77 1.22
CA ARG A 58 -9.51 -4.50 1.46
C ARG A 58 -9.98 -4.41 2.90
N LYS A 59 -9.06 -4.46 3.87
CA LYS A 59 -9.38 -4.30 5.30
C LYS A 59 -9.87 -2.88 5.62
N THR A 60 -9.25 -1.87 5.03
CA THR A 60 -9.60 -0.45 5.21
C THR A 60 -10.89 -0.08 4.48
N ASN A 61 -11.12 -0.61 3.28
CA ASN A 61 -12.31 -0.30 2.48
C ASN A 61 -13.62 -0.88 3.07
N ARG A 62 -13.53 -1.76 4.07
CA ARG A 62 -14.70 -2.23 4.83
C ARG A 62 -15.40 -1.09 5.60
N ILE A 63 -14.79 0.09 5.71
CA ILE A 63 -15.36 1.27 6.37
C ILE A 63 -16.10 2.20 5.39
N LEU A 64 -15.81 2.17 4.08
CA LEU A 64 -16.40 3.10 3.11
C LEU A 64 -17.65 2.59 2.39
N THR A 65 -18.00 1.30 2.56
CA THR A 65 -19.18 0.70 1.91
C THR A 65 -20.30 0.32 2.89
N THR A 66 -20.33 0.86 4.11
CA THR A 66 -21.56 0.78 4.91
C THR A 66 -22.52 1.82 4.35
N PRO A 67 -23.62 1.45 3.65
CA PRO A 67 -24.73 2.39 3.53
C PRO A 67 -25.15 2.74 4.96
N ARG A 68 -25.24 4.04 5.27
CA ARG A 68 -25.96 4.51 6.45
C ARG A 68 -27.32 3.82 6.47
N SER A 69 -27.51 2.84 7.33
CA SER A 69 -28.82 2.36 7.70
C SER A 69 -29.42 3.35 8.70
N ASP A 70 -29.60 4.60 8.26
CA ASP A 70 -30.37 5.61 8.97
C ASP A 70 -31.80 5.57 8.42
N TYR A 71 -32.52 4.49 8.70
CA TYR A 71 -33.98 4.44 8.68
C TYR A 71 -34.45 3.38 9.67
N SER A 72 -34.74 3.82 10.90
CA SER A 72 -35.67 3.18 11.85
C SER A 72 -36.13 4.24 12.83
#